data_AF-A0A3D2IL76-F1
#
_entry.id   AF-A0A3D2IL76-F1
#
_cell.length_a   1.000
_cell.length_b   1.000
_cell.length_c   1.000
_cell.angle_alpha   90.00
_cell.angle_beta   90.00
_cell.angle_gamma   90.00
#
_symmetry.space_group_name_H-M   'P 1'
#
loop_
_entity.id
_entity.type
_entity.pdbx_description
1 polymer ?
#
loop_
_entity_poly.entity_id
_entity_poly.type
_entity_poly.pdbx_seq_one_letter_code
_entity_poly.pdbx_strand_id
1 'polypeptide(L)' 'MGDYRDHPFIKDMVRRGFEAFADKQLGYFEESKQKEIGFVGSIASVYKDILEDVLVKRGMNLAVVVRKPLENLVDFHNS' A
#
# COMPACT_ATOMS: atom_id res chain seq x y z
N MET A 1 -22.48 2.69 -11.69
CA MET A 1 -22.70 3.14 -10.30
C MET A 1 -21.40 3.72 -9.79
N GLY A 2 -21.36 5.06 -9.67
CA GLY A 2 -20.41 5.89 -8.94
C GLY A 2 -18.95 5.46 -8.80
N ASP A 3 -18.12 5.83 -9.78
CA ASP A 3 -16.65 5.73 -9.66
C ASP A 3 -16.11 6.87 -8.77
N TYR A 4 -16.43 6.84 -7.48
CA TYR A 4 -15.99 7.84 -6.49
C TYR A 4 -14.54 7.62 -6.02
N ARG A 5 -13.83 6.65 -6.61
CA ARG A 5 -12.45 6.31 -6.29
C ARG A 5 -11.49 7.46 -6.58
N ASP A 6 -11.79 8.24 -7.62
CA ASP A 6 -10.95 9.38 -7.98
C ASP A 6 -11.27 10.65 -7.18
N HIS A 7 -12.36 10.65 -6.41
CA HIS A 7 -12.83 11.87 -5.75
C HIS A 7 -11.76 12.39 -4.76
N PRO A 8 -11.37 13.68 -4.82
CA PRO A 8 -10.28 14.24 -4.02
C PRO A 8 -10.41 13.97 -2.52
N PHE A 9 -11.64 14.05 -1.98
CA PHE A 9 -11.93 13.72 -0.58
C PHE A 9 -11.53 12.29 -0.19
N ILE A 10 -11.80 11.30 -1.06
CA ILE A 10 -11.49 9.89 -0.79
C ILE A 10 -9.97 9.68 -0.87
N LYS A 11 -9.30 10.26 -1.88
CA LYS A 11 -7.84 10.21 -2.01
C LYS A 11 -7.15 10.82 -0.79
N ASP A 12 -7.63 11.95 -0.31
CA ASP A 12 -7.10 12.61 0.90
C ASP A 12 -7.30 11.76 2.16
N MET A 13 -8.50 11.20 2.33
CA MET A 13 -8.79 10.31 3.45
C MET A 13 -7.88 9.07 3.45
N VAL A 14 -7.69 8.44 2.28
CA VAL A 14 -6.81 7.27 2.13
C VAL A 14 -5.36 7.64 2.39
N ARG A 15 -4.88 8.78 1.86
CA ARG A 15 -3.53 9.28 2.09
C ARG A 15 -3.26 9.46 3.58
N ARG A 16 -4.13 10.17 4.30
CA ARG A 16 -4.00 10.37 5.75
C ARG A 16 -3.97 9.06 6.52
N GLY A 17 -4.75 8.07 6.08
CA GLY A 17 -4.73 6.72 6.64
C GLY A 17 -3.37 6.03 6.47
N PHE A 18 -2.80 6.06 5.26
CA PHE A 18 -1.48 5.47 5.00
C PHE A 18 -0.36 6.21 5.73
N GLU A 19 -0.42 7.54 5.83
CA GLU A 19 0.54 8.33 6.59
C GLU A 19 0.54 7.93 8.06
N ALA A 20 -0.65 7.91 8.68
CA ALA A 20 -0.80 7.47 10.07
C ALA A 20 -0.35 6.03 10.28
N PHE A 21 -0.59 5.14 9.32
CA PHE A 21 -0.10 3.75 9.37
C PHE A 21 1.42 3.69 9.31
N ALA A 22 2.04 4.37 8.35
CA ALA A 22 3.49 4.35 8.17
C ALA A 22 4.19 4.94 9.39
N ASP A 23 3.71 6.07 9.92
CA ASP A 23 4.32 6.71 11.08
C ASP A 23 4.19 5.86 12.36
N LYS A 24 3.02 5.23 12.57
CA LYS A 24 2.76 4.46 13.80
C LYS A 24 3.26 3.02 13.76
N GLN A 25 3.30 2.37 12.60
CA GLN A 25 3.64 0.95 12.50
C GLN A 25 5.07 0.74 12.02
N LEU A 26 5.57 1.61 11.13
CA LEU A 26 6.90 1.47 10.54
C LEU A 26 7.91 2.40 11.21
N GLY A 27 7.48 3.58 11.65
CA GLY A 27 8.35 4.59 12.27
C GLY A 27 9.11 4.15 13.52
N TYR A 28 8.67 3.11 14.22
CA TYR A 28 9.38 2.55 15.39
C TYR A 28 10.60 1.70 15.01
N PHE A 29 10.65 1.19 13.79
CA PHE A 29 11.73 0.35 13.33
C PHE A 29 12.68 1.19 12.48
N GLU A 30 13.81 1.66 13.02
CA GLU A 30 14.81 2.39 12.21
C GLU A 30 15.26 1.57 10.99
N GLU A 31 15.25 0.25 11.10
CA GLU A 31 15.53 -0.71 10.02
C GLU A 31 14.47 -0.74 8.90
N SER A 32 13.26 -0.20 9.13
CA SER A 32 12.20 -0.15 8.10
C SER A 32 12.58 0.72 6.91
N LYS A 33 13.53 1.65 7.07
CA LYS A 33 14.11 2.44 5.96
C LYS A 33 15.08 1.64 5.09
N GLN A 34 15.59 0.51 5.59
CA GLN A 34 16.56 -0.34 4.89
C GLN A 34 15.92 -1.61 4.32
N LYS A 35 14.65 -1.88 4.64
CA LYS A 35 13.93 -3.10 4.25
C LYS A 35 12.78 -2.76 3.31
N GLU A 36 12.54 -3.65 2.36
CA GLU A 36 11.40 -3.51 1.46
C GLU A 36 10.10 -3.86 2.19
N ILE A 37 9.06 -3.05 1.96
CA ILE A 37 7.80 -3.16 2.69
C ILE A 37 6.73 -3.80 1.80
N GLY A 38 6.16 -4.91 2.28
CA GLY A 38 5.03 -5.57 1.64
C GLY A 38 3.70 -5.11 2.24
N PHE A 39 2.69 -4.89 1.39
CA PHE A 39 1.32 -4.60 1.82
C PHE A 39 0.33 -5.65 1.32
N VAL A 40 -0.71 -5.90 2.10
CA VAL A 40 -1.81 -6.81 1.75
C VAL A 40 -3.13 -6.07 1.82
N GLY A 41 -4.04 -6.38 0.89
CA GLY A 41 -5.43 -5.94 0.93
C GLY A 41 -5.86 -5.13 -0.28
N SER A 42 -7.18 -5.04 -0.44
CA SER A 42 -7.82 -4.37 -1.57
C SER A 42 -7.57 -2.87 -1.61
N ILE A 43 -7.48 -2.20 -0.46
CA ILE A 43 -7.25 -0.74 -0.40
C ILE A 43 -5.83 -0.38 -0.81
N ALA A 44 -4.82 -1.11 -0.29
CA ALA A 44 -3.42 -0.94 -0.71
C ALA A 44 -3.25 -1.20 -2.20
N SER A 45 -3.97 -2.20 -2.75
CA SER A 45 -3.94 -2.50 -4.19
C SER A 45 -4.64 -1.44 -5.04
N VAL A 46 -5.77 -0.90 -4.60
CA VAL A 46 -6.53 0.12 -5.36
C VAL A 46 -5.84 1.48 -5.31
N TYR A 47 -5.19 1.83 -4.20
CA TYR A 47 -4.54 3.13 -3.99
C TYR A 47 -3.02 2.97 -3.88
N LYS A 48 -2.44 2.07 -4.68
CA LYS A 48 -1.00 1.77 -4.67
C LYS A 48 -0.15 3.02 -4.86
N ASP A 49 -0.54 3.92 -5.77
CA ASP A 49 0.22 5.15 -6.05
C ASP A 49 0.27 6.08 -4.83
N ILE A 50 -0.83 6.18 -4.08
CA ILE A 50 -0.88 6.97 -2.85
C ILE A 50 -0.01 6.32 -1.77
N LEU A 51 -0.08 5.00 -1.65
CA LEU A 51 0.73 4.24 -0.70
C LEU A 51 2.24 4.39 -1.00
N GLU A 52 2.63 4.27 -2.26
CA GLU A 52 4.03 4.42 -2.69
C GLU A 52 4.55 5.83 -2.43
N ASP A 53 3.80 6.88 -2.76
CA ASP A 53 4.15 8.28 -2.46
C ASP A 53 4.36 8.51 -0.96
N VAL A 54 3.49 7.95 -0.12
CA VAL A 54 3.57 8.07 1.34
C VAL A 54 4.84 7.41 1.88
N LEU A 55 5.22 6.25 1.35
CA LEU A 55 6.41 5.49 1.77
C LEU A 55 7.71 6.14 1.27
N VAL A 56 7.76 6.55 0.01
CA VAL A 56 8.94 7.22 -0.59
C VAL A 56 9.28 8.51 0.17
N LYS A 57 8.26 9.30 0.55
CA LYS A 57 8.45 10.51 1.38
C LYS A 57 9.05 10.23 2.75
N ARG A 58 8.99 8.99 3.22
CA ARG A 58 9.54 8.53 4.51
C ARG A 58 10.84 7.73 4.34
N GLY A 59 11.37 7.66 3.12
CA GLY A 59 12.58 6.90 2.80
C GLY A 59 12.38 5.38 2.88
N MET A 60 11.17 4.90 2.58
CA MET A 60 10.81 3.49 2.56
C MET A 60 10.47 3.06 1.13
N ASN A 61 10.79 1.81 0.79
CA ASN A 61 10.51 1.26 -0.54
C ASN A 61 9.41 0.20 -0.46
N LEU A 62 8.41 0.31 -1.34
CA LEU A 62 7.32 -0.67 -1.47
C LEU A 62 7.78 -1.85 -2.35
N ALA A 63 7.83 -3.06 -1.79
CA ALA A 63 8.22 -4.26 -2.54
C ALA A 63 7.05 -4.84 -3.33
N VAL A 64 5.96 -5.18 -2.62
CA VAL A 64 4.84 -5.93 -3.19
C VAL A 64 3.53 -5.50 -2.55
N VAL A 65 2.47 -5.48 -3.34
CA VAL A 65 1.10 -5.28 -2.86
C VAL A 65 0.26 -6.48 -3.28
N VAL A 66 -0.22 -7.25 -2.31
CA VAL A 66 -1.01 -8.48 -2.54
C VAL A 66 -2.48 -8.19 -2.27
N ARG A 67 -3.32 -8.18 -3.30
CA ARG A 67 -4.76 -7.84 -3.19
C ARG A 67 -5.58 -8.92 -2.47
N LYS A 68 -5.32 -10.19 -2.79
CA LYS A 68 -5.82 -11.38 -2.08
C LYS A 68 -4.68 -12.38 -1.98
N PRO A 69 -4.44 -12.98 -0.80
CA PRO A 69 -3.32 -13.89 -0.60
C PRO A 69 -3.37 -15.16 -1.47
N LEU A 70 -4.54 -15.50 -2.04
CA LEU A 70 -4.76 -16.71 -2.85
C LEU A 70 -4.54 -16.53 -4.36
N GLU A 71 -4.46 -15.31 -4.90
CA GLU A 71 -4.34 -15.12 -6.36
C GLU A 71 -2.98 -15.57 -6.92
N ASN A 72 -1.89 -15.45 -6.14
CA ASN A 72 -0.57 -15.96 -6.53
C ASN A 72 -0.49 -17.50 -6.61
N LEU A 73 -1.43 -18.23 -5.99
CA LEU A 73 -1.48 -19.69 -6.07
C LEU A 73 -2.17 -20.17 -7.36
N VAL A 74 -3.06 -19.34 -7.92
CA VAL A 74 -3.80 -19.64 -9.16
C VAL A 74 -2.95 -19.37 -10.40
N ASP A 75 -2.06 -18.37 -10.35
CA ASP A 75 -1.16 -18.04 -11.48
C ASP A 75 -0.12 -19.15 -11.75
N PHE A 76 0.13 -20.05 -10.78
CA PHE A 76 1.10 -21.14 -10.91
C PHE A 76 0.59 -22.36 -11.72
N HIS A 77 -0.63 -22.33 -12.26
CA HIS A 77 -1.24 -23.47 -12.97
C HIS A 77 -1.71 -23.18 -14.42
N ASN A 78 -1.35 -22.04 -15.01
CA ASN A 78 -1.59 -21.79 -16.44
C ASN A 78 -0.34 -22.07 -17.30
N SER A 79 0.10 -23.34 -17.32
CA SER A 79 1.02 -23.89 -18.34
C SER A 79 0.35 -25.02 -19.10
#